data_AF-A0A2N9M2B5-F1
#
_entry.id   AF-A0A2N9M2B5-F1
#
_cell.length_a   1.000
_cell.length_b   1.000
_cell.length_c   1.000
_cell.angle_alpha   90.00
_cell.angle_beta   90.00
_cell.angle_gamma   90.00
#
_symmetry.space_group_name_H-M   'P 1'
#
loop_
_entity.id
_entity.type
_entity.pdbx_description
1 polymer ?
#
loop_
_entity_poly.entity_id
_entity_poly.type
_entity_poly.pdbx_seq_one_letter_code
_entity_poly.pdbx_strand_id
1 'polypeptide(L)'
;MPKRPIHDMCDQAVEAMLAGSTAEDPEFVPLLGIARDLRHLPRENFKARLKSNLERKSPMASMSEALAATRQTATPRLRIKNAAAAIEFYQKAFGAREIMRFEAGGEIAHAEIAIGNSVIMLGEEALEYGFPSPQTLGGSPVAIHLYVDDADALADRAVAAGARLVSPVTDQFYGDRSGRVGDPFGYTWSIATRKEDMSAEEIHRRFEAIQQSAKTPAVNPIREGFRTLTPYLVARDAAGLIDFIKQAFDAQEQFRAIGPAGGIHCEVRLGDSMLMIGGGGPGLSFSGDGQPMAFHVYVRDTDAVYQRALEAGSTSLEAPADQPWGERTANVKDPHGNYWYIATCIGESYFRPGFPTVQPYLHPPRAEPVIRFLQRAFGGKEMGRYTAPDGVIHHTTLKIGDSTLEMGEAQGPYQPMPSMFYLYVPDVDATYRRALEAGAVSTNEPADQSYGDRTAAVKDIFGNQWYIATHVGKAS
;
A
#
# COMPACT_ATOMS: atom_id res chain seq x y z
N MET A 1 -39.54 32.48 -50.21
CA MET A 1 -38.58 31.46 -50.71
C MET A 1 -37.77 30.95 -49.52
N PRO A 2 -37.72 29.65 -49.25
CA PRO A 2 -36.93 29.15 -48.13
C PRO A 2 -35.43 29.28 -48.47
N LYS A 3 -34.65 29.84 -47.53
CA LYS A 3 -33.18 29.91 -47.66
C LYS A 3 -32.63 28.49 -47.68
N ARG A 4 -31.78 28.18 -48.67
CA ARG A 4 -31.13 26.87 -48.75
C ARG A 4 -30.22 26.63 -47.53
N PRO A 5 -30.09 25.39 -47.05
CA PRO A 5 -29.17 25.05 -45.98
C PRO A 5 -27.71 25.36 -46.35
N ILE A 6 -26.93 25.85 -45.37
CA ILE A 6 -25.52 26.24 -45.56
C ILE A 6 -24.63 25.09 -46.05
N HIS A 7 -24.90 23.84 -45.66
CA HIS A 7 -24.10 22.68 -46.09
C HIS A 7 -24.27 22.39 -47.59
N ASP A 8 -25.50 22.49 -48.12
CA ASP A 8 -25.76 22.34 -49.56
C ASP A 8 -25.04 23.40 -50.38
N MET A 9 -24.92 24.63 -49.85
CA MET A 9 -24.18 25.71 -50.50
C MET A 9 -22.66 25.48 -50.47
N CYS A 10 -22.13 24.95 -49.37
CA CYS A 10 -20.72 24.56 -49.26
C CYS A 10 -20.35 23.43 -50.23
N ASP A 11 -21.17 22.39 -50.32
CA ASP A 11 -20.90 21.25 -51.20
C ASP A 11 -20.93 21.68 -52.67
N GLN A 12 -21.88 22.53 -53.05
CA GLN A 12 -21.98 23.08 -54.41
C GLN A 12 -20.79 24.00 -54.75
N ALA A 13 -20.27 24.76 -53.78
CA ALA A 13 -19.07 25.58 -53.95
C ALA A 13 -17.80 24.72 -54.12
N VAL A 14 -17.68 23.62 -53.36
CA VAL A 14 -16.56 22.67 -53.47
C VAL A 14 -16.58 21.95 -54.83
N GLU A 15 -17.75 21.51 -55.30
CA GLU A 15 -17.88 20.89 -56.62
C GLU A 15 -17.57 21.86 -57.76
N ALA A 16 -18.07 23.10 -57.69
CA ALA A 16 -17.77 24.14 -58.69
C ALA A 16 -16.27 24.50 -58.74
N MET A 17 -15.58 24.50 -57.59
CA MET A 17 -14.13 24.69 -57.50
C MET A 17 -13.34 23.53 -58.11
N LEU A 18 -13.75 22.28 -57.85
CA LEU A 18 -13.10 21.10 -58.43
C LEU A 18 -13.29 21.05 -59.96
N ALA A 19 -14.40 21.57 -60.46
CA ALA A 19 -14.69 21.73 -61.88
C ALA A 19 -14.00 22.96 -62.54
N GLY A 20 -13.32 23.81 -61.77
CA GLY A 20 -12.55 24.95 -62.28
C GLY A 20 -13.36 26.21 -62.62
N SER A 21 -14.60 26.34 -62.11
CA SER A 21 -15.43 27.53 -62.31
C SER A 21 -15.27 28.54 -61.18
N THR A 22 -15.16 29.83 -61.51
CA THR A 22 -15.05 30.94 -60.56
C THR A 22 -16.43 31.55 -60.30
N ALA A 23 -17.19 31.01 -59.35
CA ALA A 23 -18.32 31.72 -58.77
C ALA A 23 -17.82 32.60 -57.62
N GLU A 24 -17.84 33.93 -57.82
CA GLU A 24 -17.44 34.93 -56.83
C GLU A 24 -18.57 35.16 -55.82
N ASP A 25 -18.75 34.23 -54.87
CA ASP A 25 -19.56 34.49 -53.68
C ASP A 25 -18.66 35.09 -52.58
N PRO A 26 -18.87 36.37 -52.17
CA PRO A 26 -17.99 37.08 -51.24
C PRO A 26 -17.84 36.39 -49.87
N GLU A 27 -18.82 35.57 -49.47
CA GLU A 27 -18.85 34.91 -48.16
C GLU A 27 -17.79 33.79 -48.03
N PHE A 28 -17.30 33.25 -49.15
CA PHE A 28 -16.42 32.07 -49.16
C PHE A 28 -14.97 32.35 -49.58
N VAL A 29 -14.64 33.59 -49.95
CA VAL A 29 -13.28 34.00 -50.39
C VAL A 29 -12.14 33.56 -49.45
N PRO A 30 -12.27 33.62 -48.10
CA PRO A 30 -11.20 33.18 -47.20
C PRO A 30 -10.97 31.66 -47.23
N LEU A 31 -12.02 30.87 -47.46
CA LEU A 31 -11.97 29.41 -47.49
C LEU A 31 -11.45 28.88 -48.82
N LEU A 32 -11.68 29.61 -49.93
CA LEU A 32 -11.11 29.30 -51.24
C LEU A 32 -9.57 29.33 -51.22
N GLY A 33 -8.96 30.23 -50.44
CA GLY A 33 -7.51 30.31 -50.25
C GLY A 33 -6.96 29.05 -49.57
N ILE A 34 -7.59 28.63 -48.47
CA ILE A 34 -7.21 27.44 -47.71
C ILE A 34 -7.36 26.17 -48.58
N ALA A 35 -8.47 26.02 -49.30
CA ALA A 35 -8.70 24.87 -50.16
C ALA A 35 -7.67 24.76 -51.30
N ARG A 36 -7.24 25.90 -51.85
CA ARG A 36 -6.20 25.97 -52.88
C ARG A 36 -4.83 25.55 -52.35
N ASP A 37 -4.52 25.91 -51.10
CA ASP A 37 -3.28 25.53 -50.41
C ASP A 37 -3.25 24.05 -50.01
N LEU A 38 -4.40 23.46 -49.71
CA LEU A 38 -4.53 22.05 -49.30
C LEU A 38 -4.60 21.06 -50.48
N ARG A 39 -4.94 21.49 -51.71
CA ARG A 39 -5.19 20.57 -52.85
C ARG A 39 -4.01 19.66 -53.21
N HIS A 40 -2.80 20.06 -52.85
CA HIS A 40 -1.57 19.34 -53.18
C HIS A 40 -0.99 18.56 -51.99
N LEU A 41 -1.81 18.29 -50.96
CA LEU A 41 -1.41 17.46 -49.82
C LEU A 41 -1.82 15.98 -50.02
N PRO A 42 -0.97 15.02 -49.59
CA PRO A 42 0.41 15.25 -49.15
C PRO A 42 1.31 15.64 -50.33
N ARG A 43 2.22 16.60 -50.11
CA ARG A 43 3.12 17.15 -51.14
C ARG A 43 3.92 16.05 -51.82
N GLU A 44 4.20 16.17 -53.11
CA GLU A 44 4.94 15.16 -53.88
C GLU A 44 6.31 14.82 -53.26
N ASN A 45 7.00 15.79 -52.67
CA ASN A 45 8.26 15.56 -51.93
C ASN A 45 8.06 14.66 -50.70
N PHE A 46 6.90 14.73 -50.03
CA PHE A 46 6.56 13.83 -48.94
C PHE A 46 6.29 12.42 -49.46
N LYS A 47 5.54 12.27 -50.56
CA LYS A 47 5.28 10.97 -51.18
C LYS A 47 6.57 10.31 -51.67
N ALA A 48 7.46 11.06 -52.32
CA ALA A 48 8.76 10.57 -52.79
C ALA A 48 9.66 10.12 -51.63
N ARG A 49 9.71 10.90 -50.54
CA ARG A 49 10.46 10.52 -49.32
C ARG A 49 9.86 9.29 -48.64
N LEU A 50 8.53 9.19 -48.56
CA LEU A 50 7.84 8.02 -48.00
C LEU A 50 8.10 6.77 -48.85
N LYS A 51 8.01 6.87 -50.17
CA LYS A 51 8.30 5.79 -51.11
C LYS A 51 9.76 5.31 -51.00
N SER A 52 10.72 6.23 -50.98
CA SER A 52 12.14 5.89 -50.79
C SER A 52 12.41 5.20 -49.45
N ASN A 53 11.71 5.61 -48.37
CA ASN A 53 11.82 4.98 -47.05
C ASN A 53 11.18 3.58 -47.00
N LEU A 54 10.09 3.36 -47.74
CA LEU A 54 9.43 2.06 -47.85
C LEU A 54 10.25 1.09 -48.72
N GLU A 55 10.82 1.57 -49.82
CA GLU A 55 11.64 0.76 -50.73
C GLU A 55 13.00 0.38 -50.13
N ARG A 56 13.59 1.23 -49.26
CA ARG A 56 14.79 0.85 -48.47
C ARG A 56 14.53 -0.24 -47.42
N LYS A 57 13.27 -0.53 -47.08
CA LYS A 57 12.89 -1.50 -46.04
C LYS A 57 12.56 -2.91 -46.58
N SER A 58 12.90 -3.24 -47.82
CA SER A 58 12.79 -4.62 -48.33
C SER A 58 13.98 -4.95 -49.22
N PRO A 59 14.79 -5.98 -48.86
CA PRO A 59 14.28 -7.36 -48.88
C PRO A 59 14.62 -8.25 -47.66
N MET A 60 13.64 -9.13 -47.38
CA MET A 60 13.62 -10.37 -46.57
C MET A 60 14.22 -10.36 -45.16
N ALA A 61 13.34 -10.04 -44.21
CA ALA A 61 13.41 -10.55 -42.85
C ALA A 61 12.35 -11.67 -42.69
N SER A 62 12.75 -12.80 -42.12
CA SER A 62 11.88 -13.98 -41.96
C SER A 62 10.74 -13.73 -40.96
N MET A 63 9.71 -14.58 -40.95
CA MET A 63 8.58 -14.48 -40.00
C MET A 63 8.99 -14.50 -38.51
N SER A 64 10.22 -14.93 -38.21
CA SER A 64 10.87 -14.85 -36.88
C SER A 64 11.22 -13.42 -36.46
N GLU A 65 11.60 -12.55 -37.41
CA GLU A 65 11.96 -11.15 -37.13
C GLU A 65 10.74 -10.24 -36.95
N ALA A 66 9.56 -10.66 -37.41
CA ALA A 66 8.31 -9.90 -37.22
C ALA A 66 7.83 -9.89 -35.75
N LEU A 67 8.23 -10.88 -34.93
CA LEU A 67 7.94 -10.90 -33.50
C LEU A 67 8.88 -9.98 -32.69
N ALA A 68 10.01 -9.57 -33.27
CA ALA A 68 11.03 -8.71 -32.65
C ALA A 68 10.81 -7.20 -32.89
N ALA A 69 9.81 -6.82 -33.68
CA ALA A 69 9.62 -5.43 -34.10
C ALA A 69 8.77 -4.55 -33.16
N THR A 70 8.53 -5.00 -31.93
CA THR A 70 8.37 -4.09 -30.79
C THR A 70 9.66 -4.19 -30.01
N ARG A 71 10.64 -3.32 -30.30
CA ARG A 71 11.85 -3.23 -29.47
C ARG A 71 11.41 -2.91 -28.05
N GLN A 72 11.50 -3.87 -27.13
CA GLN A 72 11.47 -3.57 -25.71
C GLN A 72 12.67 -2.66 -25.45
N THR A 73 12.45 -1.34 -25.33
CA THR A 73 13.53 -0.37 -25.08
C THR A 73 14.20 -0.56 -23.73
N ALA A 74 13.57 -1.32 -22.84
CA ALA A 74 14.11 -1.71 -21.54
C ALA A 74 13.67 -3.14 -21.21
N THR A 75 14.59 -3.92 -20.66
CA THR A 75 14.37 -5.26 -20.10
C THR A 75 14.75 -5.23 -18.62
N PRO A 76 13.86 -5.66 -17.71
CA PRO A 76 14.22 -5.72 -16.29
C PRO A 76 15.31 -6.76 -16.06
N ARG A 77 16.24 -6.45 -15.16
CA ARG A 77 17.24 -7.40 -14.64
C ARG A 77 16.92 -7.71 -13.18
N LEU A 78 16.66 -8.98 -12.88
CA LEU A 78 16.37 -9.47 -11.54
C LEU A 78 17.65 -9.98 -10.88
N ARG A 79 17.84 -9.62 -9.62
CA ARG A 79 18.96 -10.03 -8.78
C ARG A 79 18.44 -11.00 -7.74
N ILE A 80 18.90 -12.24 -7.81
CA ILE A 80 18.27 -13.35 -7.11
C ILE A 80 19.36 -14.13 -6.38
N LYS A 81 19.09 -14.57 -5.15
CA LYS A 81 19.88 -15.61 -4.52
C LYS A 81 19.54 -16.95 -5.17
N ASN A 82 20.54 -17.61 -5.77
CA ASN A 82 20.38 -18.84 -6.54
C ASN A 82 19.51 -18.63 -7.79
N ALA A 83 20.07 -17.92 -8.76
CA ALA A 83 19.44 -17.63 -10.04
C ALA A 83 19.13 -18.90 -10.84
N ALA A 84 19.91 -19.98 -10.67
CA ALA A 84 19.64 -21.26 -11.32
C ALA A 84 18.29 -21.85 -10.88
N ALA A 85 18.04 -21.91 -9.57
CA ALA A 85 16.75 -22.35 -9.02
C ALA A 85 15.59 -21.46 -9.48
N ALA A 86 15.84 -20.16 -9.66
CA ALA A 86 14.81 -19.24 -10.16
C ALA A 86 14.46 -19.49 -11.63
N ILE A 87 15.44 -19.77 -12.48
CA ILE A 87 15.21 -20.13 -13.88
C ILE A 87 14.36 -21.40 -13.96
N GLU A 88 14.70 -22.44 -13.20
CA GLU A 88 13.91 -23.69 -13.15
C GLU A 88 12.48 -23.43 -12.66
N PHE A 89 12.32 -22.61 -11.63
CA PHE A 89 11.01 -22.21 -11.14
C PHE A 89 10.21 -21.47 -12.23
N TYR A 90 10.79 -20.50 -12.93
CA TYR A 90 10.09 -19.74 -13.97
C TYR A 90 9.74 -20.61 -15.19
N GLN A 91 10.57 -21.59 -15.53
CA GLN A 91 10.24 -22.61 -16.54
C GLN A 91 8.98 -23.39 -16.14
N LYS A 92 8.92 -23.87 -14.90
CA LYS A 92 7.77 -24.64 -14.39
C LYS A 92 6.51 -23.79 -14.19
N ALA A 93 6.66 -22.63 -13.56
CA ALA A 93 5.57 -21.76 -13.13
C ALA A 93 4.98 -20.96 -14.30
N PHE A 94 5.84 -20.34 -15.12
CA PHE A 94 5.43 -19.38 -16.15
C PHE A 94 5.63 -19.89 -17.58
N GLY A 95 6.12 -21.13 -17.75
CA GLY A 95 6.49 -21.64 -19.06
C GLY A 95 7.65 -20.86 -19.68
N ALA A 96 8.52 -20.27 -18.83
CA ALA A 96 9.64 -19.48 -19.32
C ALA A 96 10.58 -20.36 -20.16
N ARG A 97 11.16 -19.78 -21.22
CA ARG A 97 12.20 -20.43 -22.03
C ARG A 97 13.53 -19.75 -21.78
N GLU A 98 14.52 -20.51 -21.37
CA GLU A 98 15.88 -20.00 -21.27
C GLU A 98 16.43 -19.70 -22.67
N ILE A 99 16.93 -18.48 -22.86
CA ILE A 99 17.48 -18.00 -24.13
C ILE A 99 19.00 -18.07 -24.08
N MET A 100 19.58 -17.62 -22.97
CA MET A 100 21.01 -17.48 -22.79
C MET A 100 21.37 -17.61 -21.32
N ARG A 101 22.53 -18.22 -21.07
CA ARG A 101 23.15 -18.31 -19.74
C ARG A 101 24.65 -18.07 -19.87
N PHE A 102 25.17 -17.25 -18.98
CA PHE A 102 26.58 -16.97 -18.81
C PHE A 102 26.96 -17.15 -17.34
N GLU A 103 27.82 -18.14 -17.10
CA GLU A 103 28.34 -18.46 -15.78
C GLU A 103 29.77 -17.94 -15.64
N ALA A 104 30.09 -17.35 -14.49
CA ALA A 104 31.42 -16.90 -14.13
C ALA A 104 31.64 -17.13 -12.63
N GLY A 105 32.79 -17.70 -12.26
CA GLY A 105 33.11 -17.97 -10.85
C GLY A 105 32.23 -19.01 -10.17
N GLY A 106 31.50 -19.85 -10.93
CA GLY A 106 30.57 -20.85 -10.39
C GLY A 106 29.15 -20.31 -10.15
N GLU A 107 28.89 -19.06 -10.55
CA GLU A 107 27.62 -18.37 -10.39
C GLU A 107 27.05 -17.91 -11.74
N ILE A 108 25.74 -17.73 -11.82
CA ILE A 108 25.10 -17.14 -13.00
C ILE A 108 25.28 -15.62 -12.94
N ALA A 109 26.33 -15.12 -13.59
CA ALA A 109 26.58 -13.69 -13.70
C ALA A 109 25.52 -13.00 -14.59
N HIS A 110 25.01 -13.69 -15.61
CA HIS A 110 23.94 -13.21 -16.47
C HIS A 110 23.16 -14.37 -17.10
N ALA A 111 21.84 -14.26 -17.13
CA ALA A 111 20.98 -15.14 -17.91
C ALA A 111 19.80 -14.36 -18.48
N GLU A 112 19.15 -14.91 -19.50
CA GLU A 112 17.96 -14.36 -20.13
C GLU A 112 16.91 -15.44 -20.29
N ILE A 113 15.68 -15.13 -19.86
CA ILE A 113 14.51 -15.97 -20.09
C ILE A 113 13.47 -15.21 -20.91
N ALA A 114 12.75 -15.93 -21.76
CA ALA A 114 11.55 -15.45 -22.43
C ALA A 114 10.31 -15.94 -21.67
N ILE A 115 9.39 -15.02 -21.38
CA ILE A 115 8.01 -15.34 -20.97
C ILE A 115 7.08 -14.67 -21.99
N GLY A 116 6.40 -15.47 -22.80
CA GLY A 116 5.72 -14.97 -23.99
C GLY A 116 6.71 -14.27 -24.93
N ASN A 117 6.47 -12.99 -25.23
CA ASN A 117 7.36 -12.14 -26.02
C ASN A 117 8.28 -11.24 -25.18
N SER A 118 8.24 -11.36 -23.85
CA SER A 118 9.04 -10.53 -22.95
C SER A 118 10.34 -11.22 -22.58
N VAL A 119 11.45 -10.49 -22.65
CA VAL A 119 12.74 -10.94 -22.15
C VAL A 119 12.92 -10.40 -20.74
N ILE A 120 13.33 -11.26 -19.82
CA ILE A 120 13.73 -10.90 -18.44
C ILE A 120 15.18 -11.34 -18.26
N MET A 121 16.03 -10.42 -17.82
CA MET A 121 17.41 -10.71 -17.47
C MET A 121 17.50 -11.15 -16.01
N LEU A 122 18.39 -12.07 -15.70
CA LEU A 122 18.65 -12.55 -14.35
C LEU A 122 20.15 -12.55 -14.07
N GLY A 123 20.51 -12.47 -12.80
CA GLY A 123 21.84 -12.77 -12.33
C GLY A 123 21.84 -12.96 -10.82
N GLU A 124 22.90 -13.57 -10.31
CA GLU A 124 23.07 -13.72 -8.87
C GLU A 124 23.05 -12.37 -8.14
N GLU A 125 22.63 -12.42 -6.88
CA GLU A 125 22.90 -11.35 -5.93
C GLU A 125 24.41 -11.11 -5.83
N ALA A 126 24.82 -9.85 -5.87
CA ALA A 126 26.22 -9.47 -5.64
C ALA A 126 26.28 -8.15 -4.87
N LEU A 127 26.39 -8.25 -3.55
CA LEU A 127 26.31 -7.09 -2.66
C LEU A 127 27.50 -6.15 -2.83
N GLU A 128 28.70 -6.66 -3.13
CA GLU A 128 29.87 -5.80 -3.38
C GLU A 128 29.70 -4.88 -4.59
N TYR A 129 28.83 -5.24 -5.53
CA TYR A 129 28.53 -4.44 -6.72
C TYR A 129 27.20 -3.67 -6.60
N GLY A 130 26.58 -3.63 -5.41
CA GLY A 130 25.34 -2.91 -5.17
C GLY A 130 24.10 -3.58 -5.78
N PHE A 131 24.10 -4.91 -5.88
CA PHE A 131 23.05 -5.69 -6.51
C PHE A 131 22.33 -6.65 -5.54
N PRO A 132 21.58 -6.11 -4.55
CA PRO A 132 20.86 -6.93 -3.58
C PRO A 132 19.62 -7.60 -4.18
N SER A 133 19.31 -8.79 -3.67
CA SER A 133 18.06 -9.50 -3.94
C SER A 133 16.89 -8.97 -3.09
N PRO A 134 15.63 -9.27 -3.46
CA PRO A 134 14.46 -8.95 -2.64
C PRO A 134 14.55 -9.48 -1.21
N GLN A 135 15.11 -10.67 -1.00
CA GLN A 135 15.24 -11.24 0.34
C GLN A 135 16.21 -10.45 1.21
N THR A 136 17.26 -9.88 0.62
CA THR A 136 18.18 -8.97 1.33
C THR A 136 17.55 -7.60 1.58
N LEU A 137 16.72 -7.13 0.65
CA LEU A 137 16.00 -5.85 0.79
C LEU A 137 14.79 -5.92 1.72
N GLY A 138 14.32 -7.12 2.09
CA GLY A 138 13.09 -7.32 2.85
C GLY A 138 11.80 -7.14 2.02
N GLY A 139 11.90 -7.17 0.69
CA GLY A 139 10.75 -7.04 -0.20
C GLY A 139 11.13 -6.84 -1.67
N SER A 140 10.16 -7.03 -2.57
CA SER A 140 10.35 -6.87 -4.01
C SER A 140 10.63 -5.40 -4.37
N PRO A 141 11.78 -5.07 -4.99
CA PRO A 141 12.08 -3.70 -5.41
C PRO A 141 11.34 -3.29 -6.70
N VAL A 142 10.77 -4.27 -7.42
CA VAL A 142 9.99 -4.07 -8.64
C VAL A 142 8.70 -4.88 -8.58
N ALA A 143 7.65 -4.43 -9.27
CA ALA A 143 6.48 -5.25 -9.56
C ALA A 143 6.46 -5.51 -11.06
N ILE A 144 6.38 -6.78 -11.47
CA ILE A 144 6.40 -7.16 -12.89
C ILE A 144 4.97 -7.50 -13.29
N HIS A 145 4.51 -6.93 -14.41
CA HIS A 145 3.16 -7.15 -14.90
C HIS A 145 3.21 -7.93 -16.22
N LEU A 146 2.57 -9.10 -16.24
CA LEU A 146 2.50 -10.00 -17.38
C LEU A 146 1.06 -10.03 -17.90
N TYR A 147 0.89 -9.64 -19.17
CA TYR A 147 -0.33 -9.98 -19.90
C TYR A 147 -0.18 -11.38 -20.49
N VAL A 148 -1.17 -12.23 -20.22
CA VAL A 148 -1.24 -13.61 -20.69
C VAL A 148 -2.64 -13.94 -21.19
N ASP A 149 -2.73 -14.97 -22.01
CA ASP A 149 -4.01 -15.40 -22.59
C ASP A 149 -4.99 -15.89 -21.52
N ASP A 150 -4.48 -16.52 -20.44
CA ASP A 150 -5.29 -17.02 -19.33
C ASP A 150 -4.58 -16.81 -17.98
N ALA A 151 -5.04 -15.79 -17.25
CA ALA A 151 -4.48 -15.40 -15.97
C ALA A 151 -4.74 -16.43 -14.86
N ASP A 152 -5.91 -17.08 -14.86
CA ASP A 152 -6.25 -18.11 -13.88
C ASP A 152 -5.33 -19.32 -14.05
N ALA A 153 -5.20 -19.82 -15.28
CA ALA A 153 -4.38 -20.99 -15.58
C ALA A 153 -2.89 -20.77 -15.25
N LEU A 154 -2.36 -19.57 -15.50
CA LEU A 154 -0.97 -19.26 -15.14
C LEU A 154 -0.81 -19.11 -13.62
N ALA A 155 -1.76 -18.46 -12.94
CA ALA A 155 -1.71 -18.32 -11.48
C ALA A 155 -1.76 -19.68 -10.77
N ASP A 156 -2.67 -20.57 -11.19
CA ASP A 156 -2.79 -21.92 -10.66
C ASP A 156 -1.51 -22.73 -10.87
N ARG A 157 -0.92 -22.64 -12.06
CA ARG A 157 0.36 -23.29 -12.37
C ARG A 157 1.50 -22.74 -11.51
N ALA A 158 1.56 -21.43 -11.32
CA ALA A 158 2.57 -20.80 -10.49
C ALA A 158 2.45 -21.24 -9.02
N VAL A 159 1.23 -21.27 -8.47
CA VAL A 159 0.97 -21.74 -7.11
C VAL A 159 1.35 -23.22 -6.96
N ALA A 160 0.99 -24.07 -7.92
CA ALA A 160 1.40 -25.48 -7.94
C ALA A 160 2.92 -25.67 -8.07
N ALA A 161 3.63 -24.68 -8.65
CA ALA A 161 5.08 -24.67 -8.74
C ALA A 161 5.78 -24.15 -7.47
N GLY A 162 5.04 -23.62 -6.48
CA GLY A 162 5.56 -23.12 -5.22
C GLY A 162 5.43 -21.61 -5.02
N ALA A 163 4.74 -20.89 -5.92
CA ALA A 163 4.40 -19.48 -5.70
C ALA A 163 3.37 -19.34 -4.57
N ARG A 164 3.45 -18.24 -3.82
CA ARG A 164 2.42 -17.83 -2.88
C ARG A 164 1.37 -17.01 -3.62
N LEU A 165 0.09 -17.37 -3.51
CA LEU A 165 -1.01 -16.50 -3.98
C LEU A 165 -1.03 -15.23 -3.11
N VAL A 166 -0.80 -14.06 -3.73
CA VAL A 166 -0.78 -12.75 -3.04
C VAL A 166 -2.14 -12.08 -3.13
N SER A 167 -2.79 -12.14 -4.30
CA SER A 167 -4.19 -11.74 -4.46
C SER A 167 -4.85 -12.60 -5.54
N PRO A 168 -6.09 -13.08 -5.31
CA PRO A 168 -6.79 -13.97 -6.25
C PRO A 168 -7.03 -13.29 -7.60
N VAL A 169 -7.07 -14.10 -8.66
CA VAL A 169 -7.42 -13.63 -10.00
C VAL A 169 -8.91 -13.30 -10.04
N THR A 170 -9.23 -12.03 -10.27
CA THR A 170 -10.61 -11.52 -10.27
C THR A 170 -10.80 -10.49 -11.37
N ASP A 171 -12.06 -10.29 -11.78
CA ASP A 171 -12.42 -9.26 -12.73
C ASP A 171 -12.25 -7.88 -12.08
N GLN A 172 -11.52 -7.01 -12.75
CA GLN A 172 -11.15 -5.68 -12.28
C GLN A 172 -11.99 -4.61 -12.96
N PHE A 173 -12.17 -3.49 -12.26
CA PHE A 173 -12.95 -2.36 -12.76
C PHE A 173 -12.38 -1.73 -14.05
N TYR A 174 -11.10 -1.94 -14.32
CA TYR A 174 -10.39 -1.44 -15.49
C TYR A 174 -10.32 -2.46 -16.65
N GLY A 175 -11.16 -3.50 -16.63
CA GLY A 175 -11.36 -4.38 -17.78
C GLY A 175 -10.38 -5.55 -17.87
N ASP A 176 -9.50 -5.72 -16.89
CA ASP A 176 -8.64 -6.91 -16.78
C ASP A 176 -9.25 -7.95 -15.86
N ARG A 177 -9.01 -9.22 -16.16
CA ARG A 177 -9.05 -10.28 -15.15
C ARG A 177 -7.63 -10.48 -14.65
N SER A 178 -7.36 -10.07 -13.42
CA SER A 178 -5.98 -10.05 -12.90
C SER A 178 -5.87 -10.45 -11.44
N GLY A 179 -4.70 -10.95 -11.10
CA GLY A 179 -4.28 -11.37 -9.76
C GLY A 179 -2.77 -11.26 -9.58
N ARG A 180 -2.26 -11.63 -8.41
CA ARG A 180 -0.83 -11.54 -8.12
C ARG A 180 -0.31 -12.78 -7.39
N VAL A 181 0.90 -13.17 -7.74
CA VAL A 181 1.65 -14.25 -7.08
C VAL A 181 3.02 -13.74 -6.64
N GLY A 182 3.49 -14.24 -5.50
CA GLY A 182 4.85 -14.01 -5.01
C GLY A 182 5.68 -15.26 -5.27
N ASP A 183 6.81 -15.12 -5.95
CA ASP A 183 7.70 -16.25 -6.17
C ASP A 183 8.55 -16.57 -4.90
N PRO A 184 9.19 -17.75 -4.84
CA PRO A 184 10.06 -18.13 -3.74
C PRO A 184 11.28 -17.22 -3.54
N PHE A 185 11.58 -16.36 -4.52
CA PHE A 185 12.74 -15.48 -4.54
C PHE A 185 12.39 -14.05 -4.08
N GLY A 186 11.14 -13.82 -3.67
CA GLY A 186 10.67 -12.57 -3.09
C GLY A 186 10.19 -11.54 -4.10
N TYR A 187 10.13 -11.85 -5.40
CA TYR A 187 9.51 -10.97 -6.39
C TYR A 187 8.00 -11.18 -6.45
N THR A 188 7.27 -10.10 -6.77
CA THR A 188 5.81 -10.14 -6.97
C THR A 188 5.47 -9.93 -8.45
N TRP A 189 4.67 -10.85 -8.97
CA TRP A 189 4.20 -10.89 -10.35
C TRP A 189 2.71 -10.58 -10.39
N SER A 190 2.32 -9.61 -11.20
CA SER A 190 0.93 -9.37 -11.58
C SER A 190 0.66 -10.09 -12.88
N ILE A 191 -0.40 -10.88 -12.90
CA ILE A 191 -0.81 -11.70 -14.05
C ILE A 191 -2.18 -11.20 -14.45
N ALA A 192 -2.34 -10.82 -15.72
CA ALA A 192 -3.57 -10.24 -16.23
C ALA A 192 -3.94 -10.81 -17.61
N THR A 193 -5.24 -10.99 -17.81
CA THR A 193 -5.85 -11.19 -19.13
C THR A 193 -6.78 -10.03 -19.39
N ARG A 194 -6.61 -9.35 -20.53
CA ARG A 194 -7.51 -8.27 -20.95
C ARG A 194 -8.87 -8.86 -21.31
N LYS A 195 -9.93 -8.46 -20.59
CA LYS A 195 -11.32 -8.85 -20.88
C LYS A 195 -12.08 -7.78 -21.67
N GLU A 196 -11.84 -6.51 -21.36
CA GLU A 196 -12.55 -5.37 -21.93
C GLU A 196 -11.57 -4.21 -22.15
N ASP A 197 -11.52 -3.66 -23.37
CA ASP A 197 -10.80 -2.42 -23.64
C ASP A 197 -11.67 -1.22 -23.29
N MET A 198 -11.13 -0.34 -22.45
CA MET A 198 -11.87 0.76 -21.85
C MET A 198 -11.12 2.08 -22.00
N SER A 199 -11.85 3.17 -22.14
CA SER A 199 -11.24 4.51 -22.13
C SER A 199 -10.82 4.91 -20.71
N ALA A 200 -9.87 5.84 -20.59
CA ALA A 200 -9.42 6.33 -19.29
C ALA A 200 -10.57 6.99 -18.50
N GLU A 201 -11.48 7.68 -19.21
CA GLU A 201 -12.67 8.29 -18.61
C GLU A 201 -13.61 7.22 -18.04
N GLU A 202 -13.81 6.12 -18.76
CA GLU A 202 -14.65 5.02 -18.29
C GLU A 202 -14.01 4.31 -17.08
N ILE A 203 -12.70 4.09 -17.10
CA ILE A 203 -11.95 3.55 -15.95
C ILE A 203 -12.12 4.47 -14.73
N HIS A 204 -12.01 5.78 -14.93
CA HIS A 204 -12.20 6.77 -13.87
C HIS A 204 -13.63 6.74 -13.31
N ARG A 205 -14.64 6.72 -14.20
CA ARG A 205 -16.05 6.63 -13.82
C ARG A 205 -16.34 5.37 -13.00
N ARG A 206 -15.84 4.19 -13.42
CA ARG A 206 -16.01 2.94 -12.64
C ARG A 206 -15.26 2.99 -11.31
N PHE A 207 -14.08 3.61 -11.27
CA PHE A 207 -13.34 3.81 -10.03
C PHE A 207 -14.10 4.71 -9.05
N GLU A 208 -14.62 5.85 -9.51
CA GLU A 208 -15.45 6.74 -8.70
C GLU A 208 -16.73 6.06 -8.22
N ALA A 209 -17.41 5.29 -9.08
CA ALA A 209 -18.58 4.51 -8.70
C ALA A 209 -18.24 3.47 -7.62
N ILE A 210 -17.07 2.83 -7.68
CA ILE A 210 -16.60 1.90 -6.63
C ILE A 210 -16.33 2.63 -5.32
N GLN A 211 -15.67 3.80 -5.37
CA GLN A 211 -15.41 4.63 -4.19
C GLN A 211 -16.71 5.17 -3.56
N GLN A 212 -17.70 5.50 -4.38
CA GLN A 212 -19.02 5.96 -3.92
C GLN A 212 -19.90 4.79 -3.45
N SER A 213 -19.72 3.58 -4.01
CA SER A 213 -20.40 2.35 -3.61
C SER A 213 -19.73 1.62 -2.45
N ALA A 214 -18.53 2.05 -2.03
CA ALA A 214 -17.95 1.64 -0.77
C ALA A 214 -18.99 1.95 0.29
N LYS A 215 -19.64 0.89 0.80
CA LYS A 215 -20.91 0.99 1.52
C LYS A 215 -20.75 2.08 2.58
N THR A 216 -21.59 3.11 2.54
CA THR A 216 -21.80 3.90 3.75
C THR A 216 -22.39 2.90 4.75
N PRO A 217 -21.65 2.53 5.80
CA PRO A 217 -22.13 1.51 6.71
C PRO A 217 -23.43 2.02 7.35
N ALA A 218 -24.44 1.15 7.43
CA ALA A 218 -25.74 1.50 7.99
C ALA A 218 -25.65 1.87 9.48
N VAL A 219 -24.54 1.49 10.13
CA VAL A 219 -24.17 1.76 11.51
C VAL A 219 -22.82 2.50 11.50
N ASN A 220 -22.55 3.35 12.49
CA ASN A 220 -21.23 3.95 12.65
C ASN A 220 -20.18 2.83 12.73
N PRO A 221 -19.17 2.78 11.85
CA PRO A 221 -18.22 1.68 11.80
C PRO A 221 -17.34 1.61 13.05
N ILE A 222 -17.22 2.72 13.78
CA ILE A 222 -16.46 2.84 15.02
C ILE A 222 -17.42 2.72 16.21
N ARG A 223 -17.12 1.81 17.15
CA ARG A 223 -17.87 1.66 18.41
C ARG A 223 -17.82 2.95 19.25
N GLU A 224 -18.86 3.22 20.02
CA GLU A 224 -18.89 4.37 20.92
C GLU A 224 -17.70 4.38 21.88
N GLY A 225 -17.00 5.51 22.00
CA GLY A 225 -15.81 5.67 22.84
C GLY A 225 -14.51 5.17 22.20
N PHE A 226 -14.57 4.50 21.05
CA PHE A 226 -13.39 4.09 20.29
C PHE A 226 -13.00 5.16 19.27
N ARG A 227 -11.76 5.05 18.81
CA ARG A 227 -11.20 5.83 17.71
C ARG A 227 -10.93 4.91 16.53
N THR A 228 -10.70 5.50 15.35
CA THR A 228 -10.37 4.78 14.11
C THR A 228 -9.25 3.77 14.34
N LEU A 229 -8.20 4.16 15.05
CA LEU A 229 -7.10 3.32 15.47
C LEU A 229 -7.10 3.16 16.99
N THR A 230 -7.25 1.92 17.45
CA THR A 230 -7.25 1.55 18.87
C THR A 230 -6.07 0.60 19.14
N PRO A 231 -5.13 0.96 20.02
CA PRO A 231 -4.07 0.05 20.45
C PRO A 231 -4.62 -1.23 21.07
N TYR A 232 -3.99 -2.35 20.75
CA TYR A 232 -4.29 -3.61 21.39
C TYR A 232 -3.01 -4.21 21.99
N LEU A 233 -2.84 -4.03 23.30
CA LEU A 233 -1.71 -4.55 24.06
C LEU A 233 -1.95 -6.02 24.41
N VAL A 234 -0.90 -6.83 24.39
CA VAL A 234 -0.93 -8.18 24.96
C VAL A 234 0.11 -8.26 26.07
N ALA A 235 -0.27 -8.66 27.27
CA ALA A 235 0.64 -8.80 28.40
C ALA A 235 0.62 -10.23 28.94
N ARG A 236 1.77 -10.69 29.44
CA ARG A 236 1.82 -11.94 30.21
C ARG A 236 0.99 -11.84 31.49
N ASP A 237 0.95 -10.67 32.10
CA ASP A 237 0.08 -10.31 33.22
C ASP A 237 -0.80 -9.10 32.87
N ALA A 238 -1.90 -9.36 32.17
CA ALA A 238 -2.85 -8.33 31.75
C ALA A 238 -3.53 -7.65 32.94
N ALA A 239 -3.79 -8.38 34.04
CA ALA A 239 -4.37 -7.80 35.24
C ALA A 239 -3.44 -6.76 35.86
N GLY A 240 -2.16 -7.10 36.02
CA GLY A 240 -1.14 -6.16 36.50
C GLY A 240 -0.97 -4.95 35.59
N LEU A 241 -1.07 -5.11 34.27
CA LEU A 241 -1.00 -3.98 33.32
C LEU A 241 -2.21 -3.06 33.45
N ILE A 242 -3.41 -3.62 33.59
CA ILE A 242 -4.64 -2.84 33.80
C ILE A 242 -4.53 -2.01 35.09
N ASP A 243 -4.07 -2.62 36.19
CA ASP A 243 -3.92 -1.92 37.47
C ASP A 243 -2.83 -0.84 37.42
N PHE A 244 -1.72 -1.09 36.72
CA PHE A 244 -0.70 -0.08 36.44
C PHE A 244 -1.29 1.14 35.72
N ILE A 245 -2.03 0.93 34.63
CA ILE A 245 -2.57 2.04 33.82
C ILE A 245 -3.61 2.84 34.63
N LYS A 246 -4.42 2.18 35.46
CA LYS A 246 -5.37 2.84 36.37
C LYS A 246 -4.63 3.70 37.41
N GLN A 247 -3.57 3.18 38.02
CA GLN A 247 -2.82 3.89 39.06
C GLN A 247 -1.99 5.06 38.50
N ALA A 248 -1.28 4.83 37.40
CA ALA A 248 -0.40 5.83 36.82
C ALA A 248 -1.19 6.94 36.12
N PHE A 249 -2.20 6.59 35.33
CA PHE A 249 -2.86 7.52 34.40
C PHE A 249 -4.34 7.80 34.72
N ASP A 250 -4.85 7.36 35.87
CA ASP A 250 -6.26 7.53 36.26
C ASP A 250 -7.25 6.96 35.23
N ALA A 251 -6.84 5.89 34.56
CA ALA A 251 -7.65 5.25 33.53
C ALA A 251 -8.86 4.51 34.10
N GLN A 252 -9.89 4.35 33.28
CA GLN A 252 -11.15 3.73 33.68
C GLN A 252 -11.42 2.47 32.89
N GLU A 253 -11.42 1.33 33.57
CA GLU A 253 -11.89 0.06 33.02
C GLU A 253 -13.37 0.17 32.63
N GLN A 254 -13.67 -0.13 31.36
CA GLN A 254 -15.04 -0.09 30.82
C GLN A 254 -15.63 -1.50 30.68
N PHE A 255 -14.79 -2.46 30.34
CA PHE A 255 -15.19 -3.84 30.11
C PHE A 255 -14.05 -4.79 30.41
N ARG A 256 -14.38 -5.97 30.96
CA ARG A 256 -13.45 -7.08 31.16
C ARG A 256 -14.18 -8.40 30.98
N ALA A 257 -13.60 -9.30 30.20
CA ALA A 257 -14.07 -10.67 30.06
C ALA A 257 -12.90 -11.66 29.97
N ILE A 258 -13.19 -12.94 30.22
CA ILE A 258 -12.28 -14.03 29.89
C ILE A 258 -12.64 -14.54 28.50
N GLY A 259 -11.70 -14.40 27.58
CA GLY A 259 -11.86 -14.88 26.20
C GLY A 259 -11.79 -16.40 26.11
N PRO A 260 -12.18 -16.98 24.97
CA PRO A 260 -12.14 -18.43 24.75
C PRO A 260 -10.73 -19.02 24.79
N ALA A 261 -9.69 -18.20 24.56
CA ALA A 261 -8.29 -18.59 24.75
C ALA A 261 -7.86 -18.66 26.23
N GLY A 262 -8.78 -18.38 27.17
CA GLY A 262 -8.57 -18.44 28.61
C GLY A 262 -7.70 -17.31 29.18
N GLY A 263 -7.61 -16.19 28.46
CA GLY A 263 -6.96 -14.95 28.88
C GLY A 263 -7.96 -13.81 29.08
N ILE A 264 -7.52 -12.72 29.68
CA ILE A 264 -8.30 -11.48 29.80
C ILE A 264 -8.41 -10.81 28.44
N HIS A 265 -9.58 -10.26 28.15
CA HIS A 265 -9.78 -9.15 27.22
C HIS A 265 -10.41 -8.00 28.01
N CYS A 266 -9.80 -6.83 27.96
CA CYS A 266 -10.20 -5.66 28.72
C CYS A 266 -10.19 -4.41 27.84
N GLU A 267 -11.18 -3.54 28.03
CA GLU A 267 -11.26 -2.22 27.40
C GLU A 267 -11.05 -1.16 28.48
N VAL A 268 -10.00 -0.35 28.34
CA VAL A 268 -9.60 0.65 29.31
C VAL A 268 -9.62 2.03 28.65
N ARG A 269 -10.40 2.95 29.22
CA ARG A 269 -10.53 4.32 28.73
C ARG A 269 -9.50 5.23 29.40
N LEU A 270 -8.75 5.96 28.58
CA LEU A 270 -7.77 6.95 29.00
C LEU A 270 -8.07 8.28 28.30
N GLY A 271 -8.61 9.25 29.05
CA GLY A 271 -9.13 10.49 28.48
C GLY A 271 -10.23 10.22 27.44
N ASP A 272 -9.97 10.58 26.20
CA ASP A 272 -10.84 10.37 25.02
C ASP A 272 -10.41 9.21 24.11
N SER A 273 -9.46 8.39 24.56
CA SER A 273 -8.97 7.20 23.85
C SER A 273 -9.39 5.92 24.57
N MET A 274 -9.62 4.86 23.80
CA MET A 274 -9.76 3.50 24.30
C MET A 274 -8.45 2.72 24.07
N LEU A 275 -8.09 1.86 25.01
CA LEU A 275 -7.06 0.84 24.87
C LEU A 275 -7.70 -0.53 25.02
N MET A 276 -7.29 -1.48 24.19
CA MET A 276 -7.60 -2.88 24.40
C MET A 276 -6.40 -3.60 25.00
N ILE A 277 -6.65 -4.44 25.99
CA ILE A 277 -5.63 -5.17 26.72
C ILE A 277 -6.03 -6.64 26.77
N GLY A 278 -5.14 -7.48 26.26
CA GLY A 278 -5.28 -8.92 26.19
C GLY A 278 -4.20 -9.62 27.00
N GLY A 279 -4.45 -10.86 27.37
CA GLY A 279 -3.39 -11.78 27.77
C GLY A 279 -3.61 -12.48 29.09
N GLY A 280 -2.52 -12.84 29.75
CA GLY A 280 -2.51 -13.78 30.86
C GLY A 280 -2.67 -13.12 32.23
N GLY A 281 -2.43 -13.92 33.26
CA GLY A 281 -2.44 -13.49 34.65
C GLY A 281 -2.53 -14.67 35.60
N PRO A 282 -2.33 -14.46 36.91
CA PRO A 282 -2.45 -15.53 37.90
C PRO A 282 -3.80 -16.26 37.80
N GLY A 283 -3.77 -17.59 37.64
CA GLY A 283 -4.97 -18.42 37.55
C GLY A 283 -5.63 -18.50 36.18
N LEU A 284 -5.05 -17.89 35.14
CA LEU A 284 -5.53 -17.96 33.76
C LEU A 284 -4.75 -19.00 32.94
N SER A 285 -5.40 -19.62 31.96
CA SER A 285 -4.77 -20.64 31.12
C SER A 285 -4.01 -20.07 29.93
N PHE A 286 -4.17 -18.77 29.62
CA PHE A 286 -3.40 -18.11 28.58
C PHE A 286 -1.91 -18.04 28.94
N SER A 287 -1.06 -18.48 28.03
CA SER A 287 0.40 -18.54 28.22
C SER A 287 1.20 -17.87 27.10
N GLY A 288 0.59 -16.95 26.34
CA GLY A 288 1.25 -16.24 25.25
C GLY A 288 2.26 -15.20 25.76
N ASP A 289 3.23 -14.88 24.90
CA ASP A 289 4.18 -13.80 25.17
C ASP A 289 3.52 -12.42 25.13
N GLY A 290 4.07 -11.49 25.91
CA GLY A 290 3.66 -10.09 25.85
C GLY A 290 4.11 -9.44 24.55
N GLN A 291 3.27 -8.56 24.01
CA GLN A 291 3.58 -7.68 22.89
C GLN A 291 3.58 -6.25 23.43
N PRO A 292 4.73 -5.76 23.92
CA PRO A 292 4.82 -4.40 24.42
C PRO A 292 4.64 -3.39 23.28
N MET A 293 4.12 -2.23 23.63
CA MET A 293 3.90 -1.11 22.71
C MET A 293 4.49 0.18 23.28
N ALA A 294 4.63 1.20 22.44
CA ALA A 294 4.98 2.54 22.87
C ALA A 294 3.81 3.50 22.63
N PHE A 295 3.70 4.52 23.48
CA PHE A 295 2.61 5.49 23.46
C PHE A 295 3.15 6.89 23.70
N HIS A 296 2.67 7.85 22.92
CA HIS A 296 2.65 9.25 23.34
C HIS A 296 1.30 9.54 23.98
N VAL A 297 1.33 10.07 25.21
CA VAL A 297 0.14 10.28 26.03
C VAL A 297 0.11 11.70 26.55
N TYR A 298 -0.95 12.43 26.20
CA TYR A 298 -1.24 13.73 26.79
C TYR A 298 -1.88 13.58 28.17
N VAL A 299 -1.29 14.26 29.14
CA VAL A 299 -1.79 14.32 30.52
C VAL A 299 -1.85 15.77 30.98
N ARG A 300 -2.59 16.04 32.04
CA ARG A 300 -2.69 17.41 32.59
C ARG A 300 -1.44 17.85 33.33
N ASP A 301 -0.73 16.89 33.91
CA ASP A 301 0.46 17.12 34.73
C ASP A 301 1.43 15.95 34.54
N THR A 302 2.46 16.19 33.72
CA THR A 302 3.51 15.21 33.39
C THR A 302 4.23 14.72 34.64
N ASP A 303 4.54 15.62 35.59
CA ASP A 303 5.35 15.30 36.77
C ASP A 303 4.57 14.40 37.73
N ALA A 304 3.30 14.74 37.97
CA ALA A 304 2.44 13.94 38.83
C ALA A 304 2.23 12.52 38.27
N VAL A 305 1.97 12.40 36.96
CA VAL A 305 1.80 11.09 36.30
C VAL A 305 3.10 10.31 36.32
N TYR A 306 4.23 10.96 36.04
CA TYR A 306 5.55 10.34 36.10
C TYR A 306 5.85 9.77 37.49
N GLN A 307 5.59 10.52 38.57
CA GLN A 307 5.79 10.01 39.93
C GLN A 307 4.89 8.82 40.25
N ARG A 308 3.59 8.89 39.91
CA ARG A 308 2.69 7.74 40.09
C ARG A 308 3.12 6.52 39.29
N ALA A 309 3.66 6.71 38.09
CA ALA A 309 4.18 5.62 37.28
C ALA A 309 5.40 4.95 37.93
N LEU A 310 6.30 5.72 38.55
CA LEU A 310 7.43 5.17 39.32
C LEU A 310 6.97 4.43 40.57
N GLU A 311 6.00 4.98 41.31
CA GLU A 311 5.38 4.33 42.46
C GLU A 311 4.68 3.02 42.08
N ALA A 312 4.12 2.96 40.87
CA ALA A 312 3.52 1.76 40.28
C ALA A 312 4.56 0.78 39.67
N GLY A 313 5.86 1.02 39.87
CA GLY A 313 6.94 0.11 39.51
C GLY A 313 7.62 0.37 38.17
N SER A 314 7.36 1.50 37.52
CA SER A 314 8.03 1.82 36.26
C SER A 314 9.52 2.12 36.45
N THR A 315 10.28 1.83 35.39
CA THR A 315 11.66 2.32 35.26
C THR A 315 11.66 3.69 34.60
N SER A 316 12.33 4.66 35.21
CA SER A 316 12.58 5.96 34.58
C SER A 316 13.47 5.82 33.35
N LEU A 317 13.04 6.37 32.22
CA LEU A 317 13.86 6.52 31.03
C LEU A 317 14.34 7.96 30.87
N GLU A 318 13.45 8.93 31.12
CA GLU A 318 13.74 10.36 31.08
C GLU A 318 12.89 11.08 32.14
N ALA A 319 13.54 11.88 32.98
CA ALA A 319 12.87 12.66 34.01
C ALA A 319 12.12 13.87 33.42
N PRO A 320 11.08 14.39 34.10
CA PRO A 320 10.32 15.54 33.61
C PRO A 320 11.17 16.76 33.25
N ALA A 321 11.08 17.20 31.99
CA ALA A 321 11.79 18.37 31.48
C ALA A 321 10.95 19.13 30.44
N ASP A 322 11.20 20.44 30.33
CA ASP A 322 10.59 21.28 29.28
C ASP A 322 11.38 21.12 27.98
N GLN A 323 10.67 20.90 26.90
CA GLN A 323 11.23 20.62 25.58
C GLN A 323 11.16 21.86 24.67
N PRO A 324 12.11 22.01 23.72
CA PRO A 324 12.17 23.17 22.85
C PRO A 324 10.97 23.31 21.89
N TRP A 325 10.16 22.26 21.72
CA TRP A 325 8.92 22.28 20.94
C TRP A 325 7.66 22.58 21.76
N GLY A 326 7.81 23.04 23.01
CA GLY A 326 6.70 23.57 23.81
C GLY A 326 5.89 22.53 24.57
N GLU A 327 6.53 21.43 24.98
CA GLU A 327 5.91 20.41 25.83
C GLU A 327 6.79 20.12 27.03
N ARG A 328 6.16 19.82 28.17
CA ARG A 328 6.81 19.24 29.33
C ARG A 328 6.67 17.72 29.26
N THR A 329 7.78 17.00 29.08
CA THR A 329 7.76 15.56 28.80
C THR A 329 8.51 14.75 29.85
N ALA A 330 8.09 13.50 30.03
CA ALA A 330 8.78 12.50 30.85
C ALA A 330 8.54 11.11 30.26
N ASN A 331 9.52 10.21 30.36
CA ASN A 331 9.46 8.90 29.71
C ASN A 331 9.68 7.79 30.72
N VAL A 332 8.81 6.78 30.70
CA VAL A 332 8.92 5.62 31.59
C VAL A 332 8.70 4.32 30.82
N LYS A 333 9.31 3.24 31.32
CA LYS A 333 9.01 1.87 30.92
C LYS A 333 8.25 1.17 32.03
N ASP A 334 7.06 0.66 31.74
CA ASP A 334 6.25 -0.03 32.74
C ASP A 334 6.79 -1.45 33.06
N PRO A 335 6.31 -2.10 34.14
CA PRO A 335 6.73 -3.45 34.51
C PRO A 335 6.43 -4.54 33.45
N HIS A 336 5.54 -4.24 32.50
CA HIS A 336 5.08 -5.17 31.45
C HIS A 336 5.81 -4.93 30.12
N GLY A 337 6.72 -3.96 30.08
CA GLY A 337 7.61 -3.68 28.97
C GLY A 337 7.15 -2.57 28.02
N ASN A 338 6.00 -1.93 28.26
CA ASN A 338 5.51 -0.84 27.42
C ASN A 338 6.25 0.47 27.72
N TYR A 339 6.33 1.32 26.70
CA TYR A 339 6.96 2.64 26.77
C TYR A 339 5.88 3.72 26.79
N TRP A 340 5.98 4.62 27.75
CA TRP A 340 5.04 5.72 27.93
C TRP A 340 5.78 7.05 27.85
N TYR A 341 5.57 7.76 26.74
CA TYR A 341 6.02 9.13 26.52
C TYR A 341 4.93 10.06 27.02
N ILE A 342 5.12 10.58 28.23
CA ILE A 342 4.15 11.37 28.96
C ILE A 342 4.39 12.83 28.61
N ALA A 343 3.37 13.55 28.15
CA ALA A 343 3.50 14.93 27.73
C ALA A 343 2.36 15.81 28.23
N THR A 344 2.71 17.07 28.49
CA THR A 344 1.79 18.17 28.76
C THR A 344 2.21 19.32 27.86
N CYS A 345 1.33 19.83 26.99
CA CYS A 345 1.64 21.04 26.24
C CYS A 345 1.79 22.24 27.18
N ILE A 346 2.82 23.06 26.96
CA ILE A 346 3.07 24.27 27.71
C ILE A 346 2.24 25.40 27.09
N GLY A 347 1.30 25.98 27.84
CA GLY A 347 0.45 27.08 27.38
C GLY A 347 -0.97 26.98 27.91
N GLU A 348 -1.95 27.42 27.10
CA GLU A 348 -3.36 27.50 27.48
C GLU A 348 -4.05 26.13 27.57
N SER A 349 -3.53 25.12 26.86
CA SER A 349 -4.08 23.76 26.82
C SER A 349 -2.96 22.75 27.07
N TYR A 350 -3.28 21.68 27.81
CA TYR A 350 -2.35 20.58 28.11
C TYR A 350 -2.21 19.56 26.97
N PHE A 351 -3.02 19.68 25.92
CA PHE A 351 -3.01 18.81 24.74
C PHE A 351 -3.02 19.64 23.45
N ARG A 352 -2.58 19.02 22.35
CA ARG A 352 -2.66 19.62 21.00
C ARG A 352 -4.06 19.47 20.41
N PRO A 353 -4.73 20.55 19.99
CA PRO A 353 -6.03 20.44 19.33
C PRO A 353 -6.00 19.50 18.12
N GLY A 354 -6.96 18.57 18.08
CA GLY A 354 -7.07 17.58 17.00
C GLY A 354 -6.23 16.32 17.19
N PHE A 355 -5.49 16.19 18.29
CA PHE A 355 -4.79 14.97 18.69
C PHE A 355 -5.59 14.25 19.78
N PRO A 356 -5.70 12.91 19.74
CA PRO A 356 -6.33 12.13 20.80
C PRO A 356 -5.45 12.11 22.06
N THR A 357 -5.97 11.67 23.20
CA THR A 357 -5.20 11.55 24.45
C THR A 357 -4.05 10.55 24.32
N VAL A 358 -4.30 9.42 23.66
CA VAL A 358 -3.28 8.40 23.38
C VAL A 358 -3.01 8.31 21.89
N GLN A 359 -1.74 8.47 21.53
CA GLN A 359 -1.22 8.20 20.20
C GLN A 359 -0.30 6.98 20.30
N PRO A 360 -0.52 5.93 19.51
CA PRO A 360 0.43 4.83 19.47
C PRO A 360 1.73 5.30 18.80
N TYR A 361 2.86 4.79 19.27
CA TYR A 361 4.19 5.15 18.77
C TYR A 361 4.90 3.91 18.23
N LEU A 362 5.36 3.97 16.99
CA LEU A 362 6.11 2.87 16.37
C LEU A 362 7.61 3.14 16.34
N HIS A 363 8.39 2.08 16.54
CA HIS A 363 9.84 2.07 16.34
C HIS A 363 10.23 1.13 15.20
N PRO A 364 9.98 1.48 13.93
CA PRO A 364 10.44 0.66 12.82
C PRO A 364 11.94 0.87 12.57
N PRO A 365 12.73 -0.15 12.15
CA PRO A 365 14.08 0.02 11.64
C PRO A 365 14.15 1.03 10.51
N ARG A 366 13.07 1.15 9.74
CA ARG A 366 12.87 2.16 8.70
C ARG A 366 11.42 2.61 8.66
N ALA A 367 11.19 3.91 8.79
CA ALA A 367 9.85 4.49 8.85
C ALA A 367 9.22 4.61 7.45
N GLU A 368 9.99 5.02 6.44
CA GLU A 368 9.46 5.29 5.09
C GLU A 368 8.64 4.13 4.48
N PRO A 369 9.06 2.84 4.54
CA PRO A 369 8.24 1.73 4.07
C PRO A 369 6.91 1.57 4.82
N VAL A 370 6.91 1.81 6.14
CA VAL A 370 5.71 1.75 6.99
C VAL A 370 4.76 2.91 6.62
N ILE A 371 5.29 4.13 6.47
CA ILE A 371 4.52 5.31 6.03
C ILE A 371 3.79 5.00 4.71
N ARG A 372 4.52 4.47 3.72
CA ARG A 372 3.94 4.14 2.41
C ARG A 372 2.90 3.03 2.49
N PHE A 373 3.12 2.03 3.34
CA PHE A 373 2.12 1.00 3.61
C PHE A 373 0.83 1.61 4.18
N LEU A 374 0.94 2.43 5.24
CA LEU A 374 -0.22 3.06 5.90
C LEU A 374 -0.99 4.00 4.97
N GLN A 375 -0.28 4.76 4.13
CA GLN A 375 -0.89 5.61 3.08
C GLN A 375 -1.70 4.77 2.09
N ARG A 376 -1.12 3.69 1.56
CA ARG A 376 -1.75 2.87 0.50
C ARG A 376 -2.86 1.97 1.04
N ALA A 377 -2.66 1.34 2.18
CA ALA A 377 -3.59 0.39 2.76
C ALA A 377 -4.76 1.10 3.46
N PHE A 378 -4.45 2.10 4.29
CA PHE A 378 -5.39 2.67 5.26
C PHE A 378 -5.69 4.15 5.02
N GLY A 379 -5.16 4.75 3.94
CA GLY A 379 -5.40 6.15 3.62
C GLY A 379 -4.75 7.12 4.61
N GLY A 380 -3.69 6.69 5.29
CA GLY A 380 -2.95 7.52 6.23
C GLY A 380 -2.43 8.80 5.58
N LYS A 381 -2.48 9.92 6.30
CA LYS A 381 -1.98 11.22 5.84
C LYS A 381 -0.89 11.71 6.76
N GLU A 382 0.30 11.90 6.23
CA GLU A 382 1.40 12.47 7.01
C GLU A 382 1.09 13.94 7.34
N MET A 383 1.19 14.29 8.62
CA MET A 383 0.91 15.64 9.12
C MET A 383 2.18 16.47 9.30
N GLY A 384 3.30 15.82 9.59
CA GLY A 384 4.59 16.48 9.80
C GLY A 384 5.68 15.44 10.06
N ARG A 385 6.92 15.81 9.70
CA ARG A 385 8.09 14.95 9.77
C ARG A 385 9.30 15.74 10.25
N TYR A 386 10.08 15.16 11.13
CA TYR A 386 11.43 15.58 11.47
C TYR A 386 12.42 14.50 11.03
N THR A 387 13.31 14.88 10.12
CA THR A 387 14.34 14.01 9.56
C THR A 387 15.70 14.62 9.85
N ALA A 388 16.60 13.83 10.42
CA ALA A 388 17.97 14.26 10.64
C ALA A 388 18.76 14.38 9.32
N PRO A 389 19.90 15.10 9.31
CA PRO A 389 20.72 15.25 8.12
C PRO A 389 21.22 13.93 7.50
N ASP A 390 21.32 12.87 8.30
CA ASP A 390 21.70 11.51 7.87
C ASP A 390 20.53 10.73 7.24
N GLY A 391 19.34 11.32 7.17
CA GLY A 391 18.15 10.73 6.58
C GLY A 391 17.28 9.93 7.56
N VAL A 392 17.71 9.76 8.82
CA VAL A 392 16.93 9.07 9.84
C VAL A 392 15.68 9.87 10.19
N ILE A 393 14.52 9.22 10.16
CA ILE A 393 13.26 9.84 10.57
C ILE A 393 13.15 9.69 12.09
N HIS A 394 13.52 10.75 12.82
CA HIS A 394 13.40 10.78 14.29
C HIS A 394 11.95 10.87 14.75
N HIS A 395 11.09 11.54 13.99
CA HIS A 395 9.68 11.66 14.30
C HIS A 395 8.84 11.93 13.05
N THR A 396 7.69 11.29 12.94
CA THR A 396 6.62 11.71 12.03
C THR A 396 5.27 11.36 12.65
N THR A 397 4.27 12.15 12.31
CA THR A 397 2.88 11.92 12.71
C THR A 397 2.04 11.61 11.47
N LEU A 398 1.30 10.52 11.50
CA LEU A 398 0.31 10.18 10.49
C LEU A 398 -1.09 10.23 11.08
N LYS A 399 -2.03 10.79 10.34
CA LYS A 399 -3.46 10.75 10.63
C LYS A 399 -4.13 9.60 9.88
N ILE A 400 -4.89 8.77 10.58
CA ILE A 400 -5.73 7.72 10.02
C ILE A 400 -7.13 7.89 10.61
N GLY A 401 -8.08 8.32 9.79
CA GLY A 401 -9.42 8.71 10.26
C GLY A 401 -9.35 9.84 11.32
N ASP A 402 -9.88 9.57 12.51
CA ASP A 402 -9.85 10.48 13.66
C ASP A 402 -8.71 10.19 14.66
N SER A 403 -7.82 9.23 14.35
CA SER A 403 -6.64 8.91 15.16
C SER A 403 -5.37 9.48 14.57
N THR A 404 -4.36 9.65 15.42
CA THR A 404 -2.97 9.85 15.01
C THR A 404 -2.10 8.67 15.43
N LEU A 405 -1.07 8.40 14.64
CA LEU A 405 -0.03 7.41 14.88
C LEU A 405 1.31 8.11 14.72
N GLU A 406 2.18 7.95 15.69
CA GLU A 406 3.52 8.51 15.66
C GLU A 406 4.54 7.43 15.36
N MET A 407 5.67 7.80 14.77
CA MET A 407 6.79 6.88 14.62
C MET A 407 8.12 7.62 14.59
N GLY A 408 9.15 6.95 15.12
CA GLY A 408 10.54 7.33 14.99
C GLY A 408 11.38 6.08 14.79
N GLU A 409 12.35 6.13 13.89
CA GLU A 409 13.13 4.96 13.54
C GLU A 409 13.87 4.39 14.76
N ALA A 410 13.94 3.05 14.83
CA ALA A 410 14.61 2.35 15.91
C ALA A 410 16.11 2.67 15.90
N GLN A 411 16.62 3.17 17.02
CA GLN A 411 18.01 3.55 17.21
C GLN A 411 18.41 3.53 18.70
N GLY A 412 19.67 3.18 18.97
CA GLY A 412 20.22 3.16 20.33
C GLY A 412 19.36 2.35 21.31
N PRO A 413 18.81 2.94 22.38
CA PRO A 413 17.96 2.23 23.33
C PRO A 413 16.55 1.89 22.80
N TYR A 414 16.12 2.53 21.72
CA TYR A 414 14.82 2.30 21.09
C TYR A 414 14.96 1.22 20.02
N GLN A 415 14.61 0.00 20.39
CA GLN A 415 14.73 -1.16 19.51
C GLN A 415 13.42 -1.41 18.73
N PRO A 416 13.49 -2.16 17.61
CA PRO A 416 12.32 -2.51 16.82
C PRO A 416 11.19 -3.12 17.67
N MET A 417 9.98 -2.54 17.58
CA MET A 417 8.82 -2.94 18.38
C MET A 417 7.57 -3.10 17.51
N PRO A 418 7.33 -4.31 16.95
CA PRO A 418 6.10 -4.61 16.25
C PRO A 418 4.90 -4.50 17.20
N SER A 419 3.85 -3.82 16.76
CA SER A 419 2.68 -3.48 17.57
C SER A 419 1.40 -4.11 17.01
N MET A 420 0.34 -4.09 17.80
CA MET A 420 -0.97 -4.62 17.40
C MET A 420 -2.05 -3.55 17.51
N PHE A 421 -2.90 -3.50 16.50
CA PHE A 421 -3.92 -2.47 16.34
C PHE A 421 -5.26 -3.06 15.95
N TYR A 422 -6.31 -2.44 16.45
CA TYR A 422 -7.65 -2.58 15.93
C TYR A 422 -8.00 -1.33 15.15
N LEU A 423 -8.22 -1.51 13.85
CA LEU A 423 -8.43 -0.45 12.87
C LEU A 423 -9.87 -0.52 12.38
N TYR A 424 -10.71 0.40 12.86
CA TYR A 424 -12.07 0.55 12.38
C TYR A 424 -12.08 1.23 11.00
N VAL A 425 -12.83 0.63 10.08
CA VAL A 425 -12.98 1.10 8.70
C VAL A 425 -14.44 0.96 8.27
N PRO A 426 -14.91 1.77 7.30
CA PRO A 426 -16.26 1.61 6.77
C PRO A 426 -16.49 0.27 6.04
N ASP A 427 -15.45 -0.30 5.43
CA ASP A 427 -15.51 -1.53 4.64
C ASP A 427 -14.26 -2.39 4.89
N VAL A 428 -14.45 -3.50 5.61
CA VAL A 428 -13.39 -4.43 6.01
C VAL A 428 -12.79 -5.13 4.80
N ASP A 429 -13.62 -5.69 3.92
CA ASP A 429 -13.20 -6.47 2.77
C ASP A 429 -12.41 -5.63 1.77
N ALA A 430 -12.85 -4.40 1.50
CA ALA A 430 -12.13 -3.47 0.64
C ALA A 430 -10.79 -3.06 1.26
N THR A 431 -10.77 -2.77 2.56
CA THR A 431 -9.53 -2.35 3.24
C THR A 431 -8.53 -3.50 3.38
N TYR A 432 -9.01 -4.70 3.66
CA TYR A 432 -8.23 -5.93 3.68
C TYR A 432 -7.56 -6.19 2.32
N ARG A 433 -8.32 -6.11 1.22
CA ARG A 433 -7.73 -6.24 -0.14
C ARG A 433 -6.67 -5.18 -0.41
N ARG A 434 -6.92 -3.91 -0.07
CA ARG A 434 -5.91 -2.83 -0.21
C ARG A 434 -4.66 -3.10 0.62
N ALA A 435 -4.79 -3.68 1.81
CA ALA A 435 -3.65 -4.04 2.64
C ALA A 435 -2.79 -5.16 2.00
N LEU A 436 -3.42 -6.19 1.43
CA LEU A 436 -2.71 -7.21 0.64
C LEU A 436 -2.08 -6.60 -0.63
N GLU A 437 -2.74 -5.63 -1.25
CA GLU A 437 -2.20 -4.84 -2.36
C GLU A 437 -0.97 -4.03 -2.00
N ALA A 438 -0.94 -3.50 -0.79
CA ALA A 438 0.18 -2.78 -0.21
C ALA A 438 1.30 -3.69 0.31
N GLY A 439 1.15 -5.02 0.27
CA GLY A 439 2.19 -6.00 0.61
C GLY A 439 2.06 -6.64 1.99
N ALA A 440 0.91 -6.47 2.68
CA ALA A 440 0.65 -7.20 3.91
C ALA A 440 0.41 -8.69 3.65
N VAL A 441 0.62 -9.51 4.69
CA VAL A 441 0.32 -10.93 4.70
C VAL A 441 -1.00 -11.15 5.43
N SER A 442 -1.93 -11.90 4.83
CA SER A 442 -3.17 -12.31 5.49
C SER A 442 -2.86 -13.19 6.71
N THR A 443 -3.49 -12.89 7.84
CA THR A 443 -3.53 -13.79 9.01
C THR A 443 -4.93 -14.32 9.25
N ASN A 444 -5.97 -13.53 8.97
CA ASN A 444 -7.37 -13.95 9.02
C ASN A 444 -8.17 -13.27 7.90
N GLU A 445 -8.95 -14.05 7.17
CA GLU A 445 -9.85 -13.51 6.14
C GLU A 445 -11.06 -12.78 6.75
N PRO A 446 -11.69 -11.85 6.00
CA PRO A 446 -12.88 -11.13 6.46
C PRO A 446 -14.04 -12.06 6.86
N ALA A 447 -14.46 -11.98 8.12
CA ALA A 447 -15.58 -12.76 8.65
C ALA A 447 -16.36 -11.97 9.72
N ASP A 448 -17.66 -12.21 9.79
CA ASP A 448 -18.53 -11.67 10.83
C ASP A 448 -18.27 -12.39 12.15
N GLN A 449 -18.22 -11.64 13.25
CA GLN A 449 -17.89 -12.13 14.57
C GLN A 449 -19.12 -12.12 15.47
N SER A 450 -19.16 -13.06 16.41
CA SER A 450 -20.26 -13.20 17.37
C SER A 450 -20.48 -11.97 18.26
N TYR A 451 -19.46 -11.12 18.39
CA TYR A 451 -19.49 -9.88 19.18
C TYR A 451 -19.93 -8.64 18.38
N GLY A 452 -20.41 -8.80 17.13
CA GLY A 452 -21.08 -7.74 16.37
C GLY A 452 -20.15 -6.86 15.52
N ASP A 453 -18.92 -7.30 15.29
CA ASP A 453 -18.02 -6.70 14.31
C ASP A 453 -17.78 -7.67 13.16
N ARG A 454 -17.63 -7.15 11.96
CA ARG A 454 -16.95 -7.87 10.88
C ARG A 454 -15.47 -7.56 10.97
N THR A 455 -14.62 -8.58 10.89
CA THR A 455 -13.18 -8.41 11.08
C THR A 455 -12.36 -9.20 10.08
N ALA A 456 -11.22 -8.65 9.68
CA ALA A 456 -10.12 -9.35 9.01
C ALA A 456 -8.81 -9.03 9.73
N ALA A 457 -7.75 -9.80 9.50
CA ALA A 457 -6.44 -9.48 10.08
C ALA A 457 -5.31 -9.66 9.08
N VAL A 458 -4.36 -8.73 9.13
CA VAL A 458 -3.16 -8.75 8.31
C VAL A 458 -1.93 -8.40 9.13
N LYS A 459 -0.77 -8.88 8.69
CA LYS A 459 0.55 -8.51 9.21
C LYS A 459 1.28 -7.68 8.18
N ASP A 460 1.76 -6.49 8.56
CA ASP A 460 2.53 -5.65 7.64
C ASP A 460 4.00 -6.09 7.53
N ILE A 461 4.76 -5.41 6.67
CA ILE A 461 6.17 -5.72 6.38
C ILE A 461 7.10 -5.54 7.59
N PHE A 462 6.68 -4.77 8.60
CA PHE A 462 7.43 -4.57 9.83
C PHE A 462 6.98 -5.52 10.94
N GLY A 463 5.94 -6.30 10.67
CA GLY A 463 5.40 -7.30 11.56
C GLY A 463 4.33 -6.78 12.52
N ASN A 464 3.87 -5.53 12.34
CA ASN A 464 2.71 -5.05 13.08
C ASN A 464 1.47 -5.84 12.65
N GLN A 465 0.57 -6.08 13.59
CA GLN A 465 -0.68 -6.80 13.37
C GLN A 465 -1.85 -5.82 13.34
N TRP A 466 -2.67 -5.91 12.29
CA TRP A 466 -3.79 -5.01 12.05
C TRP A 466 -5.07 -5.83 11.97
N TYR A 467 -5.91 -5.74 13.01
CA TYR A 467 -7.29 -6.22 12.98
C TYR A 467 -8.16 -5.14 12.34
N ILE A 468 -8.53 -5.36 11.09
CA ILE A 468 -9.36 -4.46 10.31
C ILE A 468 -10.81 -4.79 10.64
N ALA A 469 -11.57 -3.83 11.15
CA ALA A 469 -12.89 -4.08 11.69
C ALA A 469 -13.93 -3.06 11.24
N THR A 470 -15.19 -3.46 11.24
CA THR A 470 -16.31 -2.53 11.16
C THR A 470 -17.41 -3.02 12.07
N HIS A 471 -17.99 -2.11 12.84
CA HIS A 471 -19.12 -2.43 13.69
C HIS A 471 -20.37 -2.63 12.83
N VAL A 472 -20.94 -3.84 12.86
CA VAL A 472 -22.13 -4.19 12.06
C VAL A 472 -23.42 -4.18 12.89
N GLY A 473 -23.33 -3.87 14.18
CA GLY A 473 -24.41 -3.98 15.15
C GLY A 473 -24.50 -5.39 15.76
N LYS A 474 -25.24 -5.54 16.87
CA LYS A 474 -25.40 -6.87 17.51
C LYS A 474 -26.09 -7.83 16.54
N ALA A 475 -25.47 -9.00 16.32
CA ALA A 475 -26.20 -10.16 15.80
C ALA A 475 -27.37 -10.44 16.75
N SER A 476 -28.56 -10.53 16.18
CA SER A 476 -29.84 -10.73 16.88
C SER A 476 -29.89 -12.05 17.62
#